data_AF-A0A452Y784-F1
#
_entry.id   AF-A0A452Y784-F1
#
_cell.length_a   1.000
_cell.length_b   1.000
_cell.length_c   1.000
_cell.angle_alpha   90.00
_cell.angle_beta   90.00
_cell.angle_gamma   90.00
#
_symmetry.space_group_name_H-M   'P 1'
#
loop_
_entity.id
_entity.type
_entity.pdbx_description
1 polymer ?
#
loop_
_entity_poly.entity_id
_entity_poly.type
_entity_poly.pdbx_seq_one_letter_code
_entity_poly.pdbx_strand_id
1 'polypeptide(L)'
;MEQQTISITKAGIQATLNARTSILAAANPTGGRYDKSKPLKYNVALPPAILSRFDLVYIMIDEPDENTDYHIAHHIVRVHQKREEALSPAFSTAELKRYFAFAKSLKPQLSSEAKKVLVESYVVLRRGDSTPGTRVAYRMTVRQLEALIRLSEAIARSHLERIVLPAHVRMAVKLLKTSIISVESSEVDLSDFQDAPLDHDDEQPVQGDATQQDGPDEPAEVIKKKLVITEEHFQRVTQALVMRLRQHEESVKKDGDGLAGMKQGDLIIWYVEQQNAQGAYSSTEEVKEEVKCIKAIIERLIQREGHLVVIDEGTAAAEGAAARASEHRILAVNPNYVID
;
A
#
# COMPACT_ATOMS: atom_id res chain seq x y z
N MET A 1 -17.93 -15.39 -16.69
CA MET A 1 -17.66 -13.93 -16.55
C MET A 1 -16.89 -13.37 -17.73
N GLU A 2 -15.83 -14.05 -18.18
CA GLU A 2 -14.98 -13.55 -19.28
C GLU A 2 -15.58 -13.76 -20.66
N GLN A 3 -15.88 -15.00 -21.03
CA GLN A 3 -16.41 -15.33 -22.37
C GLN A 3 -17.91 -15.06 -22.52
N GLN A 4 -18.60 -14.73 -21.43
CA GLN A 4 -20.07 -14.59 -21.37
C GLN A 4 -20.84 -15.80 -21.91
N THR A 5 -20.23 -16.97 -21.92
CA THR A 5 -20.81 -18.25 -22.33
C THR A 5 -20.50 -19.34 -21.30
N ILE A 6 -21.34 -20.37 -21.28
CA ILE A 6 -21.16 -21.58 -20.45
C ILE A 6 -21.20 -22.77 -21.40
N SER A 7 -20.08 -23.48 -21.51
CA SER A 7 -19.99 -24.70 -22.31
C SER A 7 -20.27 -25.91 -21.42
N ILE A 8 -21.17 -26.77 -21.88
CA ILE A 8 -21.55 -28.01 -21.21
C ILE A 8 -21.16 -29.15 -22.14
N THR A 9 -20.34 -30.07 -21.64
CA THR A 9 -20.02 -31.33 -22.31
C THR A 9 -20.28 -32.46 -21.32
N LYS A 10 -21.48 -33.04 -21.39
CA LYS A 10 -21.91 -34.11 -20.48
C LYS A 10 -22.97 -34.98 -21.13
N ALA A 11 -22.92 -36.29 -20.89
CA ALA A 11 -23.91 -37.26 -21.38
C ALA A 11 -24.18 -37.19 -22.90
N GLY A 12 -23.14 -36.98 -23.71
CA GLY A 12 -23.26 -36.85 -25.17
C GLY A 12 -23.82 -35.51 -25.66
N ILE A 13 -24.16 -34.60 -24.76
CA ILE A 13 -24.60 -33.24 -25.10
C ILE A 13 -23.40 -32.31 -25.06
N GLN A 14 -23.08 -31.73 -26.20
CA GLN A 14 -22.13 -30.62 -26.34
C GLN A 14 -22.92 -29.36 -26.70
N ALA A 15 -23.08 -28.44 -25.74
CA ALA A 15 -23.84 -27.21 -25.92
C ALA A 15 -23.07 -26.01 -25.35
N THR A 16 -23.24 -24.84 -25.97
CA THR A 16 -22.72 -23.57 -25.46
C THR A 16 -23.88 -22.61 -25.25
N LEU A 17 -24.09 -22.20 -24.00
CA LEU A 17 -25.19 -21.32 -23.59
C LEU A 17 -24.68 -19.91 -23.35
N ASN A 18 -25.49 -18.91 -23.69
CA ASN A 18 -25.16 -17.50 -23.45
C ASN A 18 -25.46 -17.12 -21.98
N ALA A 19 -24.52 -16.44 -21.33
CA ALA A 19 -24.63 -15.94 -19.96
C ALA A 19 -24.28 -14.44 -19.90
N ARG A 20 -25.15 -13.62 -20.49
CA ARG A 20 -25.00 -12.15 -20.54
C ARG A 20 -25.65 -11.47 -19.33
N THR A 21 -25.14 -11.76 -18.14
CA THR A 21 -25.61 -11.17 -16.89
C THR A 21 -24.55 -10.26 -16.28
N SER A 22 -25.01 -9.20 -15.60
CA SER A 22 -24.15 -8.40 -14.72
C SER A 22 -24.16 -9.04 -13.33
N ILE A 23 -23.01 -9.05 -12.66
CA ILE A 23 -22.86 -9.62 -11.32
C ILE A 23 -22.68 -8.49 -10.33
N LEU A 24 -23.54 -8.47 -9.31
CA LEU A 24 -23.31 -7.72 -8.08
C LEU A 24 -22.91 -8.75 -7.02
N ALA A 25 -21.73 -8.58 -6.45
CA ALA A 25 -21.19 -9.48 -5.44
C ALA A 25 -20.94 -8.70 -4.14
N ALA A 26 -21.24 -9.34 -3.02
CA ALA A 26 -20.83 -8.90 -1.69
C ALA A 26 -19.92 -9.97 -1.11
N ALA A 27 -18.82 -9.55 -0.48
CA ALA A 27 -17.86 -10.43 0.15
C ALA A 27 -17.44 -9.83 1.49
N ASN A 28 -17.20 -10.68 2.47
CA ASN A 28 -16.68 -10.29 3.77
C ASN A 28 -15.17 -10.45 3.81
N PRO A 29 -14.45 -9.61 4.57
CA PRO A 29 -13.02 -9.75 4.74
C PRO A 29 -12.67 -11.03 5.52
N THR A 30 -11.51 -11.59 5.23
CA THR A 30 -10.94 -12.72 5.97
C THR A 30 -10.64 -12.29 7.40
N GLY A 31 -11.16 -13.01 8.40
CA GLY A 31 -11.01 -12.63 9.81
C GLY A 31 -12.06 -11.61 10.31
N GLY A 32 -13.07 -11.28 9.50
CA GLY A 32 -14.24 -10.51 9.93
C GLY A 32 -14.06 -8.98 9.93
N ARG A 33 -12.83 -8.47 10.02
CA ARG A 33 -12.51 -7.04 9.88
C ARG A 33 -11.56 -6.81 8.71
N TYR A 34 -11.72 -5.67 8.04
CA TYR A 34 -10.86 -5.27 6.93
C TYR A 34 -9.55 -4.67 7.47
N ASP A 35 -8.41 -5.21 7.05
CA ASP A 35 -7.09 -4.75 7.46
C ASP A 35 -6.52 -3.78 6.41
N LYS A 36 -6.42 -2.50 6.76
CA LYS A 36 -5.95 -1.43 5.86
C LYS A 36 -4.47 -1.59 5.46
N SER A 37 -3.67 -2.25 6.29
CA SER A 37 -2.24 -2.47 6.03
C SER A 37 -1.99 -3.45 4.88
N LYS A 38 -2.97 -4.30 4.58
CA LYS A 38 -2.88 -5.35 3.57
C LYS A 38 -3.61 -4.97 2.29
N PRO A 39 -3.07 -5.31 1.10
CA PRO A 39 -3.80 -5.16 -0.14
C PRO A 39 -5.04 -6.06 -0.17
N LEU A 40 -6.06 -5.64 -0.94
CA LEU A 40 -7.35 -6.31 -1.09
C LEU A 40 -7.24 -7.84 -1.32
N LYS A 41 -6.23 -8.28 -2.07
CA LYS A 41 -6.01 -9.71 -2.39
C LYS A 41 -5.80 -10.60 -1.15
N TYR A 42 -5.29 -10.04 -0.05
CA TYR A 42 -5.11 -10.77 1.21
C TYR A 42 -6.27 -10.57 2.16
N ASN A 43 -7.02 -9.47 2.01
CA ASN A 43 -8.23 -9.20 2.78
C ASN A 43 -9.42 -10.05 2.33
N VAL A 44 -9.42 -10.58 1.11
CA VAL A 44 -10.56 -11.31 0.55
C VAL A 44 -10.10 -12.66 0.00
N ALA A 45 -10.81 -13.73 0.34
CA ALA A 45 -10.57 -15.09 -0.16
C ALA A 45 -11.06 -15.28 -1.61
N LEU A 46 -10.71 -14.36 -2.52
CA LEU A 46 -11.05 -14.45 -3.94
C LEU A 46 -9.78 -14.57 -4.79
N PRO A 47 -9.74 -15.51 -5.76
CA PRO A 47 -8.64 -15.60 -6.70
C PRO A 47 -8.42 -14.27 -7.47
N PRO A 48 -7.16 -13.88 -7.73
CA PRO A 48 -6.85 -12.67 -8.53
C PRO A 48 -7.50 -12.68 -9.92
N ALA A 49 -7.70 -13.88 -10.49
CA ALA A 49 -8.38 -14.06 -11.76
C ALA A 49 -9.85 -13.63 -11.74
N ILE A 50 -10.52 -13.67 -10.58
CA ILE A 50 -11.91 -13.20 -10.41
C ILE A 50 -11.93 -11.70 -10.10
N LEU A 51 -11.05 -11.24 -9.20
CA LEU A 51 -10.95 -9.82 -8.83
C LEU A 51 -10.67 -8.95 -10.05
N SER A 52 -9.78 -9.40 -10.94
CA SER A 52 -9.50 -8.70 -12.19
C SER A 52 -10.68 -8.61 -13.15
N ARG A 53 -11.76 -9.38 -12.93
CA ARG A 53 -12.95 -9.34 -13.77
C ARG A 53 -13.99 -8.34 -13.33
N PHE A 54 -13.87 -7.82 -12.11
CA PHE A 54 -14.71 -6.73 -11.62
C PHE A 54 -14.13 -5.39 -12.07
N ASP A 55 -14.98 -4.59 -12.70
CA ASP A 55 -14.62 -3.24 -13.15
C ASP A 55 -14.59 -2.24 -11.99
N LEU A 56 -15.49 -2.43 -11.02
CA LEU A 56 -15.63 -1.59 -9.84
C LEU A 56 -15.62 -2.46 -8.61
N VAL A 57 -14.78 -2.10 -7.65
CA VAL A 57 -14.69 -2.68 -6.32
C VAL A 57 -14.79 -1.54 -5.30
N TYR A 58 -15.77 -1.62 -4.41
CA TYR A 58 -15.92 -0.68 -3.30
C TYR A 58 -15.73 -1.44 -2.00
N ILE A 59 -14.82 -0.96 -1.16
CA ILE A 59 -14.62 -1.51 0.18
C ILE A 59 -15.35 -0.58 1.14
N MET A 60 -16.28 -1.18 1.88
CA MET A 60 -17.00 -0.51 2.96
C MET A 60 -16.28 -0.85 4.25
N ILE A 61 -15.71 0.15 4.92
CA ILE A 61 -15.06 -0.01 6.21
C ILE A 61 -16.00 0.58 7.26
N ASP A 62 -16.20 -0.18 8.34
CA ASP A 62 -16.97 0.24 9.49
C ASP A 62 -16.01 0.88 10.51
N GLU A 63 -16.03 2.21 10.56
CA GLU A 63 -15.25 3.02 11.50
C GLU A 63 -16.21 3.64 12.52
N PRO A 64 -15.98 3.46 13.82
CA PRO A 64 -16.85 4.04 14.85
C PRO A 64 -16.74 5.57 14.81
N ASP A 65 -17.81 6.24 14.41
CA ASP A 65 -17.96 7.69 14.44
C ASP A 65 -19.30 8.07 15.05
N GLU A 66 -19.26 8.88 16.10
CA GLU A 66 -20.45 9.23 16.89
C GLU A 66 -21.52 9.92 16.05
N ASN A 67 -21.12 10.76 15.09
CA ASN A 67 -22.05 11.51 14.25
C ASN A 67 -22.75 10.59 13.24
N THR A 68 -22.00 9.72 12.55
CA THR A 68 -22.61 8.74 11.63
C THR A 68 -23.48 7.76 12.38
N ASP A 69 -23.03 7.28 13.54
CA ASP A 69 -23.78 6.33 14.36
C ASP A 69 -25.08 6.95 14.87
N TYR A 70 -25.05 8.21 15.31
CA TYR A 70 -26.24 8.95 15.69
C TYR A 70 -27.23 9.07 14.52
N HIS A 71 -26.76 9.44 13.32
CA HIS A 71 -27.61 9.54 12.13
C HIS A 71 -28.20 8.18 11.71
N ILE A 72 -27.41 7.11 11.77
CA ILE A 72 -27.84 5.75 11.45
C ILE A 72 -28.90 5.31 12.46
N ALA A 73 -28.64 5.45 13.76
CA ALA A 73 -29.58 5.10 14.82
C ALA A 73 -30.90 5.87 14.69
N HIS A 74 -30.83 7.19 14.49
CA HIS A 74 -32.01 8.02 14.28
C HIS A 74 -32.81 7.60 13.03
N HIS A 75 -32.12 7.26 11.95
CA HIS A 75 -32.76 6.76 10.73
C HIS A 75 -33.47 5.41 10.97
N ILE A 76 -32.81 4.45 11.63
CA ILE A 76 -33.37 3.13 11.93
C ILE A 76 -34.63 3.26 12.81
N VAL A 77 -34.57 4.08 13.87
CA VAL A 77 -35.71 4.33 14.77
C VAL A 77 -36.86 4.98 14.00
N ARG A 78 -36.58 5.98 13.15
CA ARG A 78 -37.60 6.64 12.32
C ARG A 78 -38.32 5.67 11.39
N VAL A 79 -37.57 4.79 10.72
CA VAL A 79 -38.13 3.76 9.83
C VAL A 79 -38.98 2.75 10.61
N HIS A 80 -38.57 2.36 11.81
CA HIS A 80 -39.39 1.47 12.66
C HIS A 80 -40.67 2.13 13.18
N GLN A 81 -40.63 3.42 13.52
CA GLN A 81 -41.80 4.15 14.01
C GLN A 81 -42.85 4.42 12.92
N LYS A 82 -42.43 4.85 11.73
CA LYS A 82 -43.32 5.31 10.66
C LYS A 82 -43.44 4.33 9.48
N ARG A 83 -42.77 3.17 9.52
CA ARG A 83 -42.73 2.15 8.45
C ARG A 83 -42.51 2.80 7.07
N GLU A 84 -43.43 2.57 6.13
CA GLU A 84 -43.34 3.08 4.75
C GLU A 84 -43.51 4.61 4.64
N GLU A 85 -44.15 5.27 5.62
CA GLU A 85 -44.33 6.73 5.63
C GLU A 85 -43.05 7.48 6.03
N ALA A 86 -42.02 6.77 6.52
CA ALA A 86 -40.72 7.36 6.83
C ALA A 86 -39.91 7.76 5.58
N LEU A 87 -40.31 7.25 4.40
CA LEU A 87 -39.62 7.42 3.14
C LEU A 87 -40.54 8.20 2.19
N SER A 88 -40.20 9.46 1.92
CA SER A 88 -40.83 10.28 0.88
C SER A 88 -39.87 10.46 -0.31
N PRO A 89 -39.60 9.38 -1.09
CA PRO A 89 -38.74 9.52 -2.26
C PRO A 89 -39.40 10.42 -3.30
N ALA A 90 -38.60 11.24 -3.98
CA ALA A 90 -39.09 12.12 -5.05
C ALA A 90 -39.68 11.35 -6.25
N PHE A 91 -39.25 10.09 -6.45
CA PHE A 91 -39.70 9.24 -7.55
C PHE A 91 -40.21 7.91 -7.02
N SER A 92 -41.31 7.44 -7.58
CA SER A 92 -41.85 6.10 -7.30
C SER A 92 -41.02 5.02 -8.00
N THR A 93 -41.09 3.80 -7.47
CA THR A 93 -40.42 2.64 -8.08
C THR A 93 -40.96 2.34 -9.49
N ALA A 94 -42.24 2.62 -9.75
CA ALA A 94 -42.86 2.45 -11.06
C ALA A 94 -42.31 3.45 -12.10
N GLU A 95 -42.11 4.71 -11.71
CA GLU A 95 -41.50 5.73 -12.57
C GLU A 95 -40.05 5.39 -12.90
N LEU A 96 -39.26 4.99 -11.90
CA LEU A 96 -37.88 4.56 -12.11
C LEU A 96 -37.79 3.34 -13.04
N LYS A 97 -38.68 2.36 -12.88
CA LYS A 97 -38.75 1.19 -13.79
C LYS A 97 -39.04 1.62 -15.23
N ARG A 98 -39.97 2.54 -15.45
CA ARG A 98 -40.27 3.10 -16.78
C ARG A 98 -39.06 3.86 -17.35
N TYR A 99 -38.41 4.69 -16.52
CA TYR A 99 -37.22 5.43 -16.89
C TYR A 99 -36.08 4.50 -17.34
N PHE A 100 -35.77 3.47 -16.54
CA PHE A 100 -34.71 2.51 -16.88
C PHE A 100 -35.04 1.67 -18.10
N ALA A 101 -36.30 1.33 -18.34
CA ALA A 101 -36.72 0.62 -19.56
C ALA A 101 -36.43 1.47 -20.81
N PHE A 102 -36.74 2.76 -20.77
CA PHE A 102 -36.43 3.69 -21.85
C PHE A 102 -34.91 3.92 -22.00
N ALA A 103 -34.20 4.21 -20.92
CA ALA A 103 -32.75 4.44 -20.92
C ALA A 103 -31.96 3.24 -21.49
N LYS A 104 -32.39 2.00 -21.19
CA LYS A 104 -31.77 0.77 -21.72
C LYS A 104 -31.94 0.58 -23.23
N SER A 105 -32.93 1.22 -23.85
CA SER A 105 -33.12 1.17 -25.30
C SER A 105 -32.09 2.01 -26.06
N LEU A 106 -31.45 2.97 -25.38
CA LEU A 106 -30.46 3.86 -25.97
C LEU A 106 -29.09 3.18 -26.06
N LYS A 107 -28.40 3.39 -27.19
CA LYS A 107 -27.03 2.97 -27.44
C LYS A 107 -26.19 4.19 -27.78
N PRO A 108 -25.66 4.92 -26.78
CA PRO A 108 -24.90 6.13 -27.02
C PRO A 108 -23.62 5.84 -27.80
N GLN A 109 -23.21 6.76 -28.66
CA GLN A 109 -21.96 6.66 -29.40
C GLN A 109 -20.90 7.59 -28.84
N LEU A 110 -19.64 7.18 -28.91
CA LEU A 110 -18.52 7.97 -28.41
C LEU A 110 -18.21 9.16 -29.33
N SER A 111 -18.20 10.38 -28.77
CA SER A 111 -17.74 11.57 -29.51
C SER A 111 -16.22 11.59 -29.71
N SER A 112 -15.75 12.29 -30.74
CA SER A 112 -14.32 12.48 -31.01
C SER A 112 -13.60 13.18 -29.85
N GLU A 113 -14.27 14.11 -29.18
CA GLU A 113 -13.78 14.81 -27.99
C GLU A 113 -13.66 13.88 -26.78
N ALA A 114 -14.71 13.10 -26.49
CA ALA A 114 -14.68 12.12 -25.40
C ALA A 114 -13.58 11.07 -25.61
N LYS A 115 -13.32 10.66 -26.86
CA LYS A 115 -12.22 9.75 -27.19
C LYS A 115 -10.85 10.32 -26.79
N LYS A 116 -10.59 11.60 -27.04
CA LYS A 116 -9.33 12.25 -26.64
C LYS A 116 -9.18 12.23 -25.11
N VAL A 117 -10.23 12.63 -24.39
CA VAL A 117 -10.23 12.68 -22.92
C VAL A 117 -10.08 11.29 -22.30
N LEU A 118 -10.67 10.25 -22.89
CA LEU A 118 -10.51 8.86 -22.44
C LEU A 118 -9.05 8.39 -22.52
N VAL A 119 -8.40 8.65 -23.66
CA VAL A 119 -7.00 8.26 -23.87
C VAL A 119 -6.08 9.01 -22.91
N GLU A 120 -6.27 10.32 -22.78
CA GLU A 120 -5.52 11.15 -21.83
C GLU A 120 -5.68 10.66 -20.39
N SER A 121 -6.93 10.44 -19.96
CA SER A 121 -7.25 9.97 -18.61
C SER A 121 -6.63 8.60 -18.33
N TYR A 122 -6.64 7.68 -19.29
CA TYR A 122 -6.03 6.36 -19.15
C TYR A 122 -4.50 6.44 -19.02
N VAL A 123 -3.85 7.30 -19.80
CA VAL A 123 -2.39 7.50 -19.70
C VAL A 123 -2.03 8.07 -18.33
N VAL A 124 -2.77 9.07 -17.83
CA VAL A 124 -2.56 9.65 -16.50
C VAL A 124 -2.73 8.59 -15.40
N LEU A 125 -3.81 7.81 -15.46
CA LEU A 125 -4.08 6.72 -14.52
C LEU A 125 -2.96 5.66 -14.53
N ARG A 126 -2.41 5.34 -15.70
CA ARG A 126 -1.32 4.36 -15.83
C ARG A 126 0.04 4.90 -15.37
N ARG A 127 0.29 6.20 -15.53
CA ARG A 127 1.52 6.85 -15.03
C ARG A 127 1.59 6.85 -13.51
N GLY A 128 0.49 7.17 -12.83
CA GLY A 128 0.41 7.12 -11.36
C GLY A 128 0.70 5.72 -10.78
N ASP A 129 0.38 4.67 -11.54
CA ASP A 129 0.64 3.27 -11.21
C ASP A 129 2.11 2.83 -11.45
N SER A 130 2.87 3.60 -12.22
CA SER A 130 4.25 3.26 -12.61
C SER A 130 5.30 3.81 -11.65
N THR A 131 4.91 4.64 -10.67
CA THR A 131 5.81 5.19 -9.66
C THR A 131 6.24 4.09 -8.69
N PRO A 132 7.54 3.76 -8.60
CA PRO A 132 8.04 2.78 -7.63
C PRO A 132 7.74 3.27 -6.22
N GLY A 133 7.06 2.46 -5.41
CA GLY A 133 6.72 2.78 -4.02
C GLY A 133 5.21 2.87 -3.74
N THR A 134 4.39 3.28 -4.72
CA THR A 134 2.94 3.26 -4.55
C THR A 134 2.43 1.83 -4.71
N ARG A 135 2.14 1.16 -3.58
CA ARG A 135 1.51 -0.16 -3.56
C ARG A 135 0.03 -0.05 -3.90
N VAL A 136 -0.29 0.34 -5.15
CA VAL A 136 -1.68 0.38 -5.60
C VAL A 136 -2.23 -1.04 -5.55
N ALA A 137 -3.41 -1.21 -4.95
CA ALA A 137 -4.03 -2.53 -4.75
C ALA A 137 -4.32 -3.26 -6.07
N TYR A 138 -4.34 -2.55 -7.20
CA TYR A 138 -4.66 -3.10 -8.51
C TYR A 138 -3.85 -2.45 -9.64
N ARG A 139 -3.23 -3.28 -10.49
CA ARG A 139 -2.46 -2.81 -11.65
C ARG A 139 -3.40 -2.35 -12.78
N MET A 140 -3.17 -1.16 -13.32
CA MET A 140 -3.91 -0.59 -14.44
C MET A 140 -3.66 -1.42 -15.73
N THR A 141 -4.75 -1.96 -16.31
CA THR A 141 -4.69 -2.78 -17.54
C THR A 141 -5.65 -2.27 -18.61
N VAL A 142 -5.54 -2.79 -19.83
CA VAL A 142 -6.45 -2.47 -20.95
C VAL A 142 -7.91 -2.74 -20.60
N ARG A 143 -8.18 -3.72 -19.73
CA ARG A 143 -9.53 -3.98 -19.23
C ARG A 143 -10.16 -2.77 -18.53
N GLN A 144 -9.36 -1.99 -17.81
CA GLN A 144 -9.86 -0.79 -17.13
C GLN A 144 -10.23 0.31 -18.13
N LEU A 145 -9.58 0.35 -19.30
CA LEU A 145 -10.01 1.24 -20.38
C LEU A 145 -11.36 0.80 -20.98
N GLU A 146 -11.57 -0.50 -21.18
CA GLU A 146 -12.87 -1.04 -21.60
C GLU A 146 -13.97 -0.74 -20.57
N ALA A 147 -13.64 -0.88 -19.28
CA ALA A 147 -14.53 -0.51 -18.17
C ALA A 147 -14.89 0.97 -18.21
N LEU A 148 -13.91 1.87 -18.40
CA LEU A 148 -14.16 3.32 -18.53
C LEU A 148 -15.12 3.66 -19.68
N ILE A 149 -14.97 2.98 -20.82
CA ILE A 149 -15.88 3.17 -21.96
C ILE A 149 -17.30 2.72 -21.56
N ARG A 150 -17.44 1.52 -20.98
CA ARG A 150 -18.75 1.00 -20.53
C ARG A 150 -19.41 1.89 -19.49
N LEU A 151 -18.64 2.41 -18.54
CA LEU A 151 -19.12 3.35 -17.52
C LEU A 151 -19.56 4.67 -18.15
N SER A 152 -18.78 5.22 -19.08
CA SER A 152 -19.12 6.47 -19.77
C SER A 152 -20.41 6.33 -20.60
N GLU A 153 -20.58 5.20 -21.29
CA GLU A 153 -21.82 4.87 -22.01
C GLU A 153 -23.00 4.65 -21.04
N ALA A 154 -22.77 4.02 -19.89
CA ALA A 154 -23.81 3.85 -18.85
C ALA A 154 -24.28 5.20 -18.28
N ILE A 155 -23.35 6.11 -18.02
CA ILE A 155 -23.66 7.47 -17.52
C ILE A 155 -24.42 8.26 -18.60
N ALA A 156 -24.00 8.20 -19.85
CA ALA A 156 -24.71 8.84 -20.96
C ALA A 156 -26.15 8.29 -21.11
N ARG A 157 -26.33 6.96 -21.01
CA ARG A 157 -27.67 6.34 -20.99
C ARG A 157 -28.51 6.82 -19.82
N SER A 158 -27.91 7.02 -18.65
CA SER A 158 -28.62 7.53 -17.48
C SER A 158 -29.09 8.98 -17.65
N HIS A 159 -28.43 9.77 -18.49
CA HIS A 159 -28.86 11.14 -18.85
C HIS A 159 -29.75 11.18 -20.10
N LEU A 160 -30.13 10.01 -20.66
CA LEU A 160 -30.89 9.87 -21.91
C LEU A 160 -30.21 10.49 -23.14
N GLU A 161 -28.89 10.61 -23.10
CA GLU A 161 -28.10 11.15 -24.21
C GLU A 161 -27.70 10.06 -25.19
N ARG A 162 -27.69 10.40 -26.48
CA ARG A 162 -27.25 9.49 -27.57
C ARG A 162 -25.77 9.59 -27.90
N ILE A 163 -25.08 10.55 -27.30
CA ILE A 163 -23.66 10.82 -27.54
C ILE A 163 -22.97 10.88 -26.19
N VAL A 164 -21.80 10.24 -26.08
CA VAL A 164 -20.99 10.33 -24.87
C VAL A 164 -20.20 11.63 -24.93
N LEU A 165 -20.51 12.55 -24.02
CA LEU A 165 -19.81 13.80 -23.84
C LEU A 165 -18.55 13.65 -22.96
N PRO A 166 -17.58 14.57 -23.07
CA PRO A 166 -16.41 14.61 -22.18
C PRO A 166 -16.75 14.67 -20.69
N ALA A 167 -17.90 15.27 -20.34
CA ALA A 167 -18.38 15.33 -18.95
C ALA A 167 -18.64 13.94 -18.36
N HIS A 168 -19.23 13.02 -19.13
CA HIS A 168 -19.50 11.65 -18.70
C HIS A 168 -18.20 10.87 -18.45
N VAL A 169 -17.20 11.09 -19.30
CA VAL A 169 -15.87 10.47 -19.13
C VAL A 169 -15.23 10.93 -17.83
N ARG A 170 -15.26 12.23 -17.53
CA ARG A 170 -14.73 12.76 -16.26
C ARG A 170 -15.42 12.16 -15.04
N MET A 171 -16.74 11.98 -15.09
CA MET A 171 -17.49 11.30 -14.03
C MET A 171 -17.10 9.81 -13.91
N ALA A 172 -16.97 9.09 -15.03
CA ALA A 172 -16.53 7.70 -15.03
C ALA A 172 -15.13 7.53 -14.44
N VAL A 173 -14.20 8.43 -14.78
CA VAL A 173 -12.85 8.46 -14.22
C VAL A 173 -12.89 8.74 -12.73
N LYS A 174 -13.74 9.66 -12.26
CA LYS A 174 -13.92 9.92 -10.82
C LYS A 174 -14.40 8.66 -10.08
N LEU A 175 -15.39 7.95 -10.63
CA LEU A 175 -15.90 6.70 -10.05
C LEU A 175 -14.83 5.60 -10.01
N LEU A 176 -14.04 5.46 -11.08
CA LEU A 176 -12.95 4.48 -11.11
C LEU A 176 -11.87 4.85 -10.08
N LYS A 177 -11.51 6.13 -9.95
CA LYS A 177 -10.55 6.59 -8.93
C LYS A 177 -11.04 6.32 -7.51
N THR A 178 -12.33 6.51 -7.21
CA THR A 178 -12.88 6.18 -5.90
C THR A 178 -12.94 4.68 -5.62
N SER A 179 -12.90 3.85 -6.66
CA SER A 179 -12.86 2.39 -6.55
C SER A 179 -11.44 1.86 -6.33
N ILE A 180 -10.40 2.59 -6.76
CA ILE A 180 -8.99 2.22 -6.54
C ILE A 180 -8.62 2.66 -5.13
N ILE A 181 -8.57 1.71 -4.21
CA ILE A 181 -8.21 2.00 -2.82
C ILE A 181 -6.69 2.07 -2.72
N SER A 182 -6.22 3.22 -2.23
CA SER A 182 -4.85 3.38 -1.77
C SER A 182 -4.65 2.44 -0.59
N VAL A 183 -3.67 1.55 -0.69
CA VAL A 183 -3.21 0.82 0.49
C VAL A 183 -2.49 1.84 1.35
N GLU A 184 -3.04 2.15 2.52
CA GLU A 184 -2.33 2.88 3.55
C GLU A 184 -1.27 1.92 4.11
N SER A 185 -0.04 2.01 3.61
CA SER A 185 1.09 1.25 4.13
C SER A 185 1.60 1.87 5.42
N SER A 186 0.78 1.95 6.47
CA SER A 186 1.21 2.53 7.75
C SER A 186 2.44 1.84 8.36
N GLU A 187 2.80 0.64 7.89
CA GLU A 187 3.85 -0.20 8.47
C GLU A 187 4.94 -0.58 7.47
N VAL A 188 6.15 -0.12 7.79
CA VAL A 188 7.41 -0.41 7.12
C VAL A 188 7.99 -1.66 7.81
N ASP A 189 7.77 -2.82 7.19
CA ASP A 189 8.37 -4.08 7.67
C ASP A 189 9.90 -4.01 7.46
N LEU A 190 10.65 -4.07 8.56
CA LEU A 190 12.12 -4.01 8.61
C LEU A 190 12.73 -5.34 9.06
N SER A 191 11.91 -6.40 9.19
CA SER A 191 12.38 -7.73 9.63
C SER A 191 13.50 -8.29 8.76
N ASP A 192 13.48 -8.01 7.46
CA ASP A 192 14.47 -8.50 6.50
C ASP A 192 15.88 -7.89 6.69
N PHE A 193 15.99 -6.82 7.50
CA PHE A 193 17.23 -6.07 7.72
C PHE A 193 17.72 -6.13 9.18
N GLN A 194 17.14 -7.02 10.00
CA GLN A 194 17.59 -7.29 11.37
C GLN A 194 18.87 -8.13 11.43
N ASP A 195 19.31 -8.74 10.33
CA ASP A 195 20.40 -9.73 10.30
C ASP A 195 21.82 -9.14 10.31
N ALA A 196 22.03 -7.94 10.87
CA ALA A 196 23.37 -7.58 11.32
C ALA A 196 23.62 -8.30 12.66
N PRO A 197 24.54 -9.29 12.73
CA PRO A 197 24.83 -9.97 13.99
C PRO A 197 25.44 -8.95 14.94
N LEU A 198 24.72 -8.60 16.02
CA LEU A 198 25.27 -7.79 17.10
C LEU A 198 25.92 -8.71 18.13
N ASP A 199 27.08 -8.26 18.60
CA ASP A 199 28.00 -8.93 19.50
C ASP A 199 27.30 -9.58 20.70
N HIS A 200 27.61 -10.86 20.89
CA HIS A 200 27.33 -11.63 22.09
C HIS A 200 28.45 -11.34 23.10
N ASP A 201 28.43 -10.16 23.73
CA ASP A 201 29.39 -9.86 24.81
C ASP A 201 28.74 -10.03 26.19
N ASP A 202 29.35 -10.96 26.93
CA ASP A 202 29.43 -11.13 28.38
C ASP A 202 28.15 -11.41 29.20
N GLU A 203 27.72 -12.67 29.18
CA GLU A 203 27.34 -13.36 30.42
C GLU A 203 28.14 -14.67 30.53
N GLN A 204 29.16 -14.68 31.39
CA GLN A 204 29.85 -15.90 31.80
C GLN A 204 28.83 -16.83 32.50
N PRO A 205 28.65 -18.09 32.07
CA PRO A 205 27.83 -19.01 32.82
C PRO A 205 28.59 -19.47 34.06
N VAL A 206 28.04 -19.13 35.22
CA VAL A 206 28.46 -19.65 36.52
C VAL A 206 28.33 -21.18 36.48
N GLN A 207 29.44 -21.88 36.75
CA GLN A 207 29.48 -23.34 36.90
C GLN A 207 28.50 -23.79 38.01
N GLY A 208 27.47 -24.52 37.60
CA GLY A 208 26.58 -25.29 38.47
C GLY A 208 26.52 -26.73 37.96
N ASP A 209 27.07 -27.62 38.76
CA ASP A 209 27.26 -29.06 38.55
C ASP A 209 25.92 -29.83 38.48
N ALA A 210 25.71 -30.70 37.48
CA ALA A 210 24.89 -31.93 37.56
C ALA A 210 24.66 -32.64 36.19
N THR A 211 25.29 -33.82 36.05
CA THR A 211 24.81 -35.07 35.39
C THR A 211 24.32 -35.11 33.92
N GLN A 212 24.99 -35.98 33.16
CA GLN A 212 24.64 -36.51 31.83
C GLN A 212 23.28 -37.24 31.79
N GLN A 213 22.50 -36.97 30.74
CA GLN A 213 21.69 -37.99 30.04
C GLN A 213 21.36 -37.54 28.61
N ASP A 214 21.75 -38.37 27.64
CA ASP A 214 21.59 -38.22 26.19
C ASP A 214 20.13 -38.25 25.71
N GLY A 215 19.78 -37.32 24.82
CA GLY A 215 18.59 -37.34 23.94
C GLY A 215 18.82 -36.40 22.75
N PRO A 216 18.30 -36.68 21.54
CA PRO A 216 18.63 -35.89 20.35
C PRO A 216 17.88 -34.56 20.36
N ASP A 217 18.61 -33.45 20.54
CA ASP A 217 18.08 -32.09 20.46
C ASP A 217 17.67 -31.74 19.01
N GLU A 218 16.38 -31.52 18.82
CA GLU A 218 15.86 -30.71 17.71
C GLU A 218 16.24 -29.23 17.97
N PRO A 219 16.69 -28.46 16.97
CA PRO A 219 17.04 -27.06 17.19
C PRO A 219 15.77 -26.25 17.49
N ALA A 220 15.68 -25.72 18.72
CA ALA A 220 14.64 -24.78 19.10
C ALA A 220 14.70 -23.52 18.22
N GLU A 221 13.66 -23.30 17.41
CA GLU A 221 13.49 -22.08 16.63
C GLU A 221 13.35 -20.87 17.56
N VAL A 222 14.36 -19.99 17.57
CA VAL A 222 14.31 -18.71 18.25
C VAL A 222 13.27 -17.83 17.56
N ILE A 223 12.14 -17.56 18.22
CA ILE A 223 11.11 -16.63 17.77
C ILE A 223 11.70 -15.21 17.76
N LYS A 224 12.26 -14.77 16.62
CA LYS A 224 12.78 -13.40 16.43
C LYS A 224 11.61 -12.40 16.50
N LYS A 225 11.70 -11.42 17.41
CA LYS A 225 10.71 -10.33 17.52
C LYS A 225 10.73 -9.47 16.26
N LYS A 226 9.61 -9.44 15.55
CA LYS A 226 9.40 -8.67 14.32
C LYS A 226 9.49 -7.16 14.60
N LEU A 227 10.46 -6.46 14.01
CA LEU A 227 10.57 -5.00 14.10
C LEU A 227 9.71 -4.35 13.00
N VAL A 228 8.61 -3.73 13.41
CA VAL A 228 7.68 -3.01 12.53
C VAL A 228 7.70 -1.55 12.93
N ILE A 229 8.04 -0.66 12.00
CA ILE A 229 8.11 0.80 12.24
C ILE A 229 7.03 1.50 11.40
N THR A 230 6.49 2.61 11.90
CA THR A 230 5.50 3.40 11.18
C THR A 230 6.11 4.13 9.97
N GLU A 231 5.36 4.27 8.87
CA GLU A 231 5.84 4.96 7.66
C GLU A 231 6.20 6.43 7.93
N GLU A 232 5.46 7.11 8.81
CA GLU A 232 5.77 8.49 9.22
C GLU A 232 7.11 8.60 9.96
N HIS A 233 7.43 7.63 10.83
CA HIS A 233 8.71 7.60 11.53
C HIS A 233 9.84 7.30 10.53
N PHE A 234 9.64 6.35 9.62
CA PHE A 234 10.61 6.05 8.55
C PHE A 234 10.91 7.27 7.67
N GLN A 235 9.90 8.01 7.23
CA GLN A 235 10.08 9.22 6.42
C GLN A 235 10.79 10.33 7.21
N ARG A 236 10.41 10.55 8.47
CA ARG A 236 11.04 11.55 9.35
C ARG A 236 12.52 11.26 9.56
N VAL A 237 12.87 10.02 9.88
CA VAL A 237 14.26 9.58 10.04
C VAL A 237 15.02 9.76 8.72
N THR A 238 14.45 9.31 7.61
CA THR A 238 15.08 9.41 6.28
C THR A 238 15.37 10.86 5.90
N GLN A 239 14.40 11.77 6.07
CA GLN A 239 14.59 13.19 5.80
C GLN A 239 15.70 13.81 6.66
N ALA A 240 15.73 13.49 7.96
CA ALA A 240 16.77 13.97 8.87
C ALA A 240 18.17 13.48 8.47
N LEU A 241 18.31 12.19 8.13
CA LEU A 241 19.57 11.59 7.70
C LEU A 241 20.07 12.20 6.38
N VAL A 242 19.21 12.34 5.38
CA VAL A 242 19.57 12.94 4.09
C VAL A 242 19.93 14.42 4.24
N MET A 243 19.16 15.17 5.04
CA MET A 243 19.45 16.58 5.32
C MET A 243 20.83 16.76 5.95
N ARG A 244 21.19 15.90 6.92
CA ARG A 244 22.51 15.93 7.56
C ARG A 244 23.64 15.62 6.59
N LEU A 245 23.48 14.60 5.76
CA LEU A 245 24.51 14.22 4.78
C LEU A 245 24.72 15.32 3.73
N ARG A 246 23.65 15.97 3.25
CA ARG A 246 23.77 17.11 2.33
C ARG A 246 24.46 18.32 2.96
N GLN A 247 24.16 18.63 4.22
CA GLN A 247 24.83 19.71 4.95
C GLN A 247 26.34 19.45 5.09
N HIS A 248 26.70 18.20 5.36
CA HIS A 248 28.11 17.78 5.45
C HIS A 248 28.81 17.83 4.09
N GLU A 249 28.15 17.41 2.99
CA GLU A 249 28.68 17.58 1.64
C GLU A 249 28.89 19.05 1.26
N GLU A 250 27.98 19.96 1.66
CA GLU A 250 28.11 21.40 1.43
C GLU A 250 29.23 22.05 2.25
N SER A 251 29.44 21.62 3.51
CA SER A 251 30.56 22.13 4.31
C SER A 251 31.90 21.67 3.74
N VAL A 252 32.00 20.40 3.35
CA VAL A 252 33.22 19.84 2.75
C VAL A 252 33.55 20.52 1.40
N LYS A 253 32.54 20.87 0.59
CA LYS A 253 32.73 21.64 -0.65
C LYS A 253 33.25 23.07 -0.42
N LYS A 254 32.97 23.68 0.75
CA LYS A 254 33.45 25.04 1.09
C LYS A 254 34.85 25.03 1.68
N ASP A 255 35.18 24.03 2.49
CA ASP A 255 36.45 23.97 3.22
C ASP A 255 37.58 23.29 2.43
N GLY A 256 37.26 22.61 1.33
CA GLY A 256 38.23 22.19 0.30
C GLY A 256 39.11 20.99 0.65
N ASP A 257 38.94 20.37 1.82
CA ASP A 257 39.63 19.15 2.21
C ASP A 257 38.68 18.22 2.99
N GLY A 258 38.26 17.11 2.36
CA GLY A 258 37.40 16.10 2.98
C GLY A 258 36.75 15.14 1.99
N LEU A 259 36.50 13.90 2.44
CA LEU A 259 35.76 12.89 1.68
C LEU A 259 34.28 13.28 1.56
N ALA A 260 33.66 13.02 0.41
CA ALA A 260 32.27 13.38 0.09
C ALA A 260 31.22 12.49 0.79
N GLY A 261 31.45 12.10 2.04
CA GLY A 261 30.53 11.26 2.82
C GLY A 261 30.86 11.25 4.31
N MET A 262 29.91 10.76 5.11
CA MET A 262 30.03 10.66 6.57
C MET A 262 30.05 9.19 7.00
N LYS A 263 30.76 8.85 8.07
CA LYS A 263 30.76 7.47 8.60
C LYS A 263 29.37 7.12 9.14
N GLN A 264 28.96 5.88 8.90
CA GLN A 264 27.67 5.35 9.37
C GLN A 264 27.53 5.46 10.90
N GLY A 265 28.58 5.14 11.66
CA GLY A 265 28.59 5.31 13.12
C GLY A 265 28.35 6.76 13.57
N ASP A 266 29.05 7.72 12.96
CA ASP A 266 28.95 9.15 13.32
C ASP A 266 27.56 9.73 12.98
N LEU A 267 26.96 9.25 11.88
CA LEU A 267 25.60 9.65 11.47
C LEU A 267 24.53 9.13 12.45
N ILE A 268 24.68 7.89 12.93
CA ILE A 268 23.79 7.30 13.94
C ILE A 268 23.92 8.06 15.26
N ILE A 269 25.15 8.31 15.73
CA ILE A 269 25.41 9.06 16.97
C ILE A 269 24.77 10.44 16.90
N TRP A 270 24.98 11.17 15.80
CA TRP A 270 24.39 12.49 15.62
C TRP A 270 22.84 12.47 15.70
N TYR A 271 22.20 11.50 15.05
CA TYR A 271 20.75 11.41 15.05
C TYR A 271 20.21 11.12 16.47
N VAL A 272 20.85 10.19 17.18
CA VAL A 272 20.50 9.84 18.56
C VAL A 272 20.70 11.04 19.50
N GLU A 273 21.81 11.77 19.37
CA GLU A 273 22.06 12.99 20.15
C GLU A 273 21.02 14.09 19.87
N GLN A 274 20.63 14.26 18.61
CA GLN A 274 19.61 15.23 18.22
C GLN A 274 18.23 14.88 18.81
N GLN A 275 17.84 13.61 18.79
CA GLN A 275 16.58 13.16 19.39
C GLN A 275 16.63 13.23 20.92
N ASN A 276 17.78 12.92 21.54
CA ASN A 276 17.98 13.06 22.97
C ASN A 276 17.88 14.55 23.42
N ALA A 277 18.42 15.48 22.62
CA ALA A 277 18.28 16.91 22.87
C ALA A 277 16.82 17.42 22.74
N GLN A 278 15.98 16.72 21.98
CA GLN A 278 14.54 16.96 21.90
C GLN A 278 13.75 16.28 23.05
N GLY A 279 14.44 15.60 23.97
CA GLY A 279 13.83 14.91 25.11
C GLY A 279 13.14 13.60 24.74
N ALA A 280 13.51 12.97 23.62
CA ALA A 280 12.85 11.78 23.11
C ALA A 280 13.16 10.49 23.89
N TYR A 281 14.24 10.46 24.69
CA TYR A 281 14.70 9.25 25.38
C TYR A 281 14.79 9.48 26.89
N SER A 282 14.23 8.54 27.65
CA SER A 282 14.21 8.56 29.12
C SER A 282 15.13 7.49 29.73
N SER A 283 15.46 6.45 28.96
CA SER A 283 16.28 5.31 29.40
C SER A 283 17.39 4.97 28.41
N THR A 284 18.50 4.42 28.93
CA THR A 284 19.60 3.85 28.13
C THR A 284 19.17 2.64 27.29
N GLU A 285 18.07 1.97 27.64
CA GLU A 285 17.52 0.85 26.87
C GLU A 285 16.79 1.32 25.61
N GLU A 286 16.02 2.41 25.69
CA GLU A 286 15.32 3.03 24.54
C GLU A 286 16.31 3.48 23.47
N VAL A 287 17.46 4.04 23.89
CA VAL A 287 18.54 4.44 22.99
C VAL A 287 19.10 3.25 22.22
N LYS A 288 19.24 2.08 22.86
CA LYS A 288 19.74 0.87 22.18
C LYS A 288 18.75 0.32 21.17
N GLU A 289 17.45 0.37 21.47
CA GLU A 289 16.40 -0.04 20.51
C GLU A 289 16.35 0.89 19.30
N GLU A 290 16.46 2.20 19.52
CA GLU A 290 16.48 3.21 18.46
C GLU A 290 17.72 3.10 17.58
N VAL A 291 18.90 2.83 18.15
CA VAL A 291 20.11 2.52 17.37
C VAL A 291 19.89 1.29 16.47
N LYS A 292 19.22 0.24 16.97
CA LYS A 292 18.88 -0.93 16.14
C LYS A 292 17.90 -0.58 15.02
N CYS A 293 16.88 0.23 15.32
CA CYS A 293 15.93 0.74 14.33
C CYS A 293 16.62 1.54 13.23
N ILE A 294 17.49 2.50 13.59
CA ILE A 294 18.19 3.35 12.63
C ILE A 294 19.15 2.52 11.77
N LYS A 295 19.88 1.54 12.35
CA LYS A 295 20.73 0.63 11.59
C LYS A 295 19.91 -0.13 10.52
N ALA A 296 18.73 -0.65 10.88
CA ALA A 296 17.84 -1.32 9.92
C ALA A 296 17.28 -0.36 8.85
N ILE A 297 16.98 0.90 9.22
CA ILE A 297 16.53 1.94 8.28
C ILE A 297 17.64 2.26 7.27
N ILE A 298 18.88 2.46 7.71
CA ILE A 298 20.03 2.74 6.85
C ILE A 298 20.26 1.59 5.86
N GLU A 299 20.24 0.34 6.33
CA GLU A 299 20.42 -0.83 5.47
C GLU A 299 19.31 -0.90 4.40
N ARG A 300 18.06 -0.59 4.76
CA ARG A 300 16.94 -0.51 3.82
C ARG A 300 17.10 0.63 2.81
N LEU A 301 17.58 1.79 3.24
CA LEU A 301 17.84 2.95 2.37
C LEU A 301 18.93 2.66 1.32
N ILE A 302 19.90 1.80 1.67
CA ILE A 302 20.94 1.33 0.75
C ILE A 302 20.39 0.25 -0.20
N GLN A 303 19.77 -0.80 0.34
CA GLN A 303 19.45 -2.00 -0.45
C GLN A 303 18.16 -1.90 -1.27
N ARG A 304 17.11 -1.22 -0.78
CA ARG A 304 15.79 -1.18 -1.43
C ARG A 304 15.50 0.15 -2.12
N GLU A 305 15.76 1.26 -1.45
CA GLU A 305 15.35 2.58 -1.94
C GLU A 305 16.45 3.27 -2.76
N GLY A 306 17.72 2.89 -2.56
CA GLY A 306 18.86 3.44 -3.31
C GLY A 306 19.09 4.94 -3.05
N HIS A 307 18.56 5.47 -1.95
CA HIS A 307 18.70 6.87 -1.55
C HIS A 307 20.10 7.19 -1.03
N LEU A 308 20.76 6.19 -0.43
CA LEU A 308 22.13 6.28 0.09
C LEU A 308 23.05 5.38 -0.74
N VAL A 309 24.25 5.88 -1.02
CA VAL A 309 25.33 5.16 -1.70
C VAL A 309 26.48 4.99 -0.72
N VAL A 310 27.02 3.77 -0.63
CA VAL A 310 28.25 3.49 0.12
C VAL A 310 29.43 3.87 -0.76
N ILE A 311 30.21 4.87 -0.33
CA ILE A 311 31.41 5.35 -1.04
C ILE A 311 32.63 4.49 -0.73
N ASP A 312 32.76 4.02 0.51
CA ASP A 312 33.86 3.17 0.96
C ASP A 312 33.34 2.10 1.93
N GLU A 313 33.60 0.83 1.60
CA GLU A 313 33.47 -0.32 2.48
C GLU A 313 34.84 -0.52 3.14
N GLY A 314 35.10 0.18 4.24
CA GLY A 314 36.43 0.24 4.87
C GLY A 314 37.20 -1.08 4.84
N THR A 315 38.40 -1.05 4.24
CA THR A 315 39.40 -2.13 4.06
C THR A 315 39.00 -3.52 4.58
N ALA A 316 38.52 -4.37 3.66
CA ALA A 316 38.37 -5.81 3.86
C ALA A 316 39.74 -6.51 3.93
N ALA A 317 40.13 -6.97 5.12
CA ALA A 317 41.23 -7.93 5.27
C ALA A 317 40.99 -8.87 6.47
N ALA A 318 40.01 -9.76 6.35
CA ALA A 318 39.96 -11.12 6.94
C ALA A 318 38.50 -11.64 6.96
N GLU A 319 38.29 -12.88 6.50
CA GLU A 319 37.00 -13.59 6.36
C GLU A 319 36.29 -13.93 7.70
N GLY A 320 36.36 -13.05 8.71
CA GLY A 320 35.67 -13.22 10.00
C GLY A 320 35.12 -11.93 10.62
N ALA A 321 35.20 -10.79 9.94
CA ALA A 321 34.93 -9.47 10.53
C ALA A 321 33.86 -8.63 9.79
N ALA A 322 32.86 -9.27 9.18
CA ALA A 322 31.80 -8.55 8.45
C ALA A 322 30.96 -7.61 9.34
N ALA A 323 30.84 -7.89 10.64
CA ALA A 323 30.04 -7.10 11.57
C ALA A 323 30.64 -5.71 11.87
N ARG A 324 31.96 -5.61 12.09
CA ARG A 324 32.68 -4.35 12.35
C ARG A 324 32.84 -3.46 11.11
N ALA A 325 32.72 -4.03 9.91
CA ALA A 325 32.80 -3.26 8.67
C ALA A 325 31.61 -2.32 8.48
N SER A 326 30.45 -2.61 9.07
CA SER A 326 29.22 -1.82 8.91
C SER A 326 29.29 -0.42 9.55
N GLU A 327 29.97 -0.28 10.69
CA GLU A 327 30.04 1.00 11.42
C GLU A 327 31.03 2.00 10.79
N HIS A 328 31.97 1.48 10.00
CA HIS A 328 33.00 2.27 9.31
C HIS A 328 32.64 2.61 7.85
N ARG A 329 31.47 2.20 7.35
CA ARG A 329 31.01 2.53 6.00
C ARG A 329 30.85 4.04 5.83
N ILE A 330 31.37 4.59 4.75
CA ILE A 330 31.16 5.99 4.40
C ILE A 330 29.93 6.10 3.51
N LEU A 331 28.92 6.81 3.99
CA LEU A 331 27.63 7.01 3.32
C LEU A 331 27.56 8.39 2.67
N ALA A 332 26.99 8.45 1.47
CA ALA A 332 26.65 9.69 0.79
C ALA A 332 25.27 9.62 0.15
N VAL A 333 24.70 10.78 -0.17
CA VAL A 333 23.36 10.84 -0.77
C VAL A 333 23.47 10.57 -2.27
N ASN A 334 22.57 9.75 -2.80
CA ASN A 334 22.51 9.52 -4.24
C ASN A 334 22.21 10.85 -4.97
N PRO A 335 23.00 11.24 -5.99
CA PRO A 335 22.79 12.49 -6.74
C PRO A 335 21.40 12.66 -7.37
N ASN A 336 20.68 11.55 -7.60
CA ASN A 336 19.34 11.56 -8.18
C ASN A 336 18.21 11.69 -7.15
N TYR A 337 18.51 11.63 -5.86
CA TYR A 337 17.51 11.82 -4.82
C TYR A 337 17.22 13.30 -4.63
N VAL A 338 16.00 13.75 -4.89
CA VAL A 338 15.53 15.12 -4.65
C VAL A 338 14.56 15.08 -3.47
N ILE A 339 14.79 15.92 -2.46
CA ILE A 339 13.84 16.14 -1.37
C ILE A 339 12.78 17.07 -1.94
N ASP A 340 11.54 16.59 -2.06
CA ASP A 340 10.36 17.44 -2.37
C ASP A 340 9.97 18.30 -1.16
#